data_AF-A0A7S2H0P8-F1
#
_entry.id   AF-A0A7S2H0P8-F1
#
_cell.length_a   1.000
_cell.length_b   1.000
_cell.length_c   1.000
_cell.angle_alpha   90.00
_cell.angle_beta   90.00
_cell.angle_gamma   90.00
#
_symmetry.space_group_name_H-M   'P 1'
#
loop_
_entity.id
_entity.type
_entity.pdbx_description
1 polymer ?
#
loop_
_entity_poly.entity_id
_entity_poly.type
_entity_poly.pdbx_seq_one_letter_code
_entity_poly.pdbx_strand_id
1 'polypeptide(L)'
;ERAVSDLQEHNTHSQARVAAIDIGTGSGLLGCIAARAGAQVTAFEVVPALARVARRVVADNALSMEVITAHSTEASAATAHEWSLPGHPHLQKAQLMTHELLDSGLHSEGLLPAVRHARQQLLAAGAVSVPAKVELYAQAVRCPYLRDAADLHHPMGVNDSLDVNDRLGRCVMQSMKEVSVGCCGAAGYMEVHAQALLSAHAHADVCELLSEGVMVMQLDLMSSPAEGVQSYITHLHPLPGKEHITPDAIITWWVAILHPSTPPLSTNPHISSSTQREHWQNAIFTLPPTQRRPLTDKSSLHISYDDYELWMSIEHNVCMYDGQAYDGQACVSVSATHPLCLHAPDPLPRPLCHSTPAPPPRPLCTCGIHCLWGHGRIIQLNRYEWREAEGAAADFVKRVVEGGMVEG
;
A
#
# COMPACT_ATOMS: atom_id res chain seq x y z
N GLU A 1 17.01 -15.20 16.05
CA GLU A 1 18.19 -15.49 16.90
C GLU A 1 18.35 -14.48 18.04
N ARG A 2 18.69 -13.21 17.78
CA ARG A 2 18.85 -12.19 18.86
C ARG A 2 17.65 -12.10 19.81
N ALA A 3 16.44 -11.98 19.27
CA ALA A 3 15.22 -11.97 20.10
C ALA A 3 15.07 -13.22 21.00
N VAL A 4 15.53 -14.39 20.55
CA VAL A 4 15.52 -15.61 21.38
C VAL A 4 16.58 -15.52 22.48
N SER A 5 17.77 -15.01 22.16
CA SER A 5 18.86 -14.78 23.14
C SER A 5 18.41 -13.83 24.25
N ASP A 6 17.84 -12.68 23.88
CA ASP A 6 17.39 -11.66 24.84
C ASP A 6 16.30 -12.23 25.77
N LEU A 7 15.35 -12.99 25.22
CA LEU A 7 14.31 -13.67 26.01
C LEU A 7 14.90 -14.77 26.93
N GLN A 8 15.95 -15.47 26.51
CA GLN A 8 16.64 -16.46 27.34
C GLN A 8 17.39 -15.81 28.50
N GLU A 9 18.03 -14.67 28.29
CA GLU A 9 18.72 -13.91 29.35
C GLU A 9 17.75 -13.39 30.42
N HIS A 10 16.55 -12.96 30.02
CA HIS A 10 15.50 -12.57 30.96
C HIS A 10 14.88 -13.76 31.70
N ASN A 11 15.00 -14.98 31.17
CA ASN A 11 14.48 -16.22 31.77
C ASN A 11 15.49 -16.94 32.67
N THR A 12 16.53 -16.26 33.18
CA THR A 12 17.65 -16.83 33.97
C THR A 12 17.25 -17.64 35.22
N HIS A 13 15.98 -17.63 35.64
CA HIS A 13 15.44 -18.43 36.75
C HIS A 13 14.53 -19.59 36.32
N SER A 14 14.30 -19.78 35.02
CA SER A 14 13.43 -20.81 34.45
C SER A 14 14.24 -21.72 33.51
N GLN A 15 14.16 -23.04 33.72
CA GLN A 15 14.70 -24.01 32.75
C GLN A 15 13.81 -24.18 31.49
N ALA A 16 12.70 -23.43 31.39
CA ALA A 16 11.80 -23.53 30.25
C ALA A 16 12.39 -22.85 29.00
N ARG A 17 12.24 -23.52 27.85
CA ARG A 17 12.60 -22.96 26.54
C ARG A 17 11.68 -21.80 26.19
N VAL A 18 12.18 -20.85 25.39
CA VAL A 18 11.36 -19.76 24.84
C VAL A 18 10.28 -20.35 23.95
N ALA A 19 9.01 -20.14 24.29
CA ALA A 19 7.89 -20.54 23.45
C ALA A 19 7.71 -19.51 22.32
N ALA A 20 7.63 -19.98 21.07
CA ALA A 20 7.50 -19.13 19.89
C ALA A 20 6.39 -19.62 18.97
N ILE A 21 5.73 -18.68 18.29
CA ILE A 21 4.84 -18.96 17.16
C ILE A 21 5.41 -18.37 15.86
N ASP A 22 5.20 -19.06 14.75
CA ASP A 22 5.55 -18.59 13.40
C ASP A 22 4.29 -18.55 12.53
N ILE A 23 3.81 -17.36 12.17
CA ILE A 23 2.55 -17.18 11.43
C ILE A 23 2.86 -16.95 9.95
N GLY A 24 2.26 -17.76 9.07
CA GLY A 24 2.61 -17.75 7.65
C GLY A 24 3.96 -18.41 7.42
N THR A 25 4.16 -19.61 7.98
CA THR A 25 5.49 -20.22 8.05
C THR A 25 6.05 -20.61 6.67
N GLY A 26 5.19 -20.77 5.65
CA GLY A 26 5.60 -21.10 4.29
C GLY A 26 6.41 -22.39 4.25
N SER A 27 7.69 -22.28 3.90
CA SER A 27 8.63 -23.42 3.89
C SER A 27 9.19 -23.79 5.27
N GLY A 28 8.82 -23.08 6.34
CA GLY A 28 9.30 -23.31 7.70
C GLY A 28 10.56 -22.53 8.09
N LEU A 29 11.06 -21.61 7.25
CA LEU A 29 12.39 -21.02 7.42
C LEU A 29 12.54 -20.23 8.73
N LEU A 30 11.62 -19.30 9.02
CA LEU A 30 11.71 -18.45 10.21
C LEU A 30 11.53 -19.25 11.50
N GLY A 31 10.54 -20.14 11.53
CA GLY A 31 10.36 -21.11 12.60
C GLY A 31 11.60 -21.99 12.83
N CYS A 32 12.25 -22.48 11.77
CA CYS A 32 13.48 -23.27 11.90
C CYS A 32 14.64 -22.45 12.48
N ILE A 33 14.79 -21.17 12.10
CA ILE A 33 15.79 -20.26 12.68
C ILE A 33 15.54 -20.06 14.18
N ALA A 34 14.28 -19.84 14.58
CA ALA A 34 13.92 -19.72 15.99
C ALA A 34 14.19 -21.03 16.75
N ALA A 35 13.83 -22.18 16.19
CA ALA A 35 14.06 -23.50 16.79
C ALA A 35 15.55 -23.80 16.98
N ARG A 36 16.39 -23.47 15.99
CA ARG A 36 17.86 -23.60 16.09
C ARG A 36 18.46 -22.70 17.17
N ALA A 37 17.86 -21.54 17.42
CA ALA A 37 18.24 -20.65 18.52
C ALA A 37 17.78 -21.16 19.91
N GLY A 38 17.10 -22.31 19.97
CA GLY A 38 16.65 -22.95 21.21
C GLY A 38 15.20 -22.65 21.62
N ALA A 39 14.42 -22.02 20.74
CA ALA A 39 12.98 -21.85 20.98
C ALA A 39 12.19 -23.15 20.74
N GLN A 40 11.07 -23.31 21.42
CA GLN A 40 10.05 -24.30 21.10
C GLN A 40 9.00 -23.63 20.19
N VAL A 41 8.88 -24.09 18.95
CA VAL A 41 8.15 -23.37 17.89
C VAL A 41 6.87 -24.10 17.50
N THR A 42 5.76 -23.36 17.46
CA THR A 42 4.51 -23.77 16.80
C THR A 42 4.27 -22.89 15.58
N ALA A 43 4.26 -23.48 14.40
CA ALA A 43 4.16 -22.79 13.13
C ALA A 43 2.79 -23.00 12.49
N PHE A 44 2.24 -21.94 11.88
CA PHE A 44 0.94 -21.95 11.19
C PHE A 44 1.13 -21.69 9.70
N GLU A 45 0.55 -22.57 8.88
CA GLU A 45 0.53 -22.43 7.42
C GLU A 45 -0.82 -22.88 6.87
N VAL A 46 -1.54 -21.99 6.20
CA VAL A 46 -2.88 -22.30 5.67
C VAL A 46 -2.81 -23.21 4.44
N VAL A 47 -1.80 -23.06 3.59
CA VAL A 47 -1.66 -23.81 2.33
C VAL A 47 -1.12 -25.21 2.62
N PRO A 48 -1.92 -26.29 2.43
CA PRO A 48 -1.52 -27.62 2.83
C PRO A 48 -0.25 -28.13 2.13
N ALA A 49 0.01 -27.66 0.90
CA ALA A 49 1.23 -28.00 0.18
C ALA A 49 2.48 -27.40 0.83
N LEU A 50 2.44 -26.13 1.24
CA LEU A 50 3.55 -25.47 1.93
C LEU A 50 3.76 -26.04 3.33
N ALA A 51 2.68 -26.33 4.07
CA ALA A 51 2.78 -26.98 5.37
C ALA A 51 3.47 -28.36 5.29
N ARG A 52 3.24 -29.14 4.22
CA ARG A 52 3.98 -30.40 3.97
C ARG A 52 5.47 -30.15 3.73
N VAL A 53 5.80 -29.12 2.96
CA VAL A 53 7.21 -28.71 2.75
C VAL A 53 7.85 -28.32 4.07
N ALA A 54 7.21 -27.47 4.88
CA ALA A 54 7.72 -27.07 6.20
C ALA A 54 7.98 -28.27 7.12
N ARG A 55 7.04 -29.22 7.22
CA ARG A 55 7.26 -30.45 8.01
C ARG A 55 8.46 -31.24 7.53
N ARG A 56 8.67 -31.34 6.21
CA ARG A 56 9.83 -32.02 5.63
C ARG A 56 11.13 -31.29 5.98
N VAL A 57 11.17 -29.97 5.83
CA VAL A 57 12.33 -29.13 6.19
C VAL A 57 12.69 -29.29 7.67
N VAL A 58 11.70 -29.25 8.57
CA VAL A 58 11.89 -29.47 10.01
C VAL A 58 12.51 -30.84 10.29
N ALA A 59 11.96 -31.91 9.68
CA ALA A 59 12.45 -33.28 9.87
C ALA A 59 13.88 -33.46 9.36
N ASP A 60 14.19 -32.94 8.16
CA ASP A 60 15.51 -33.04 7.54
C ASP A 60 16.59 -32.27 8.34
N ASN A 61 16.20 -31.27 9.12
CA ASN A 61 17.09 -30.50 10.00
C ASN A 61 17.09 -30.99 11.46
N ALA A 62 16.38 -32.08 11.78
CA ALA A 62 16.25 -32.63 13.13
C ALA A 62 15.78 -31.59 14.19
N LEU A 63 14.85 -30.71 13.79
CA LEU A 63 14.32 -29.66 14.66
C LEU A 63 13.01 -30.08 15.33
N SER A 64 12.78 -29.57 16.54
CA SER A 64 11.55 -29.77 17.31
C SER A 64 10.61 -28.58 17.08
N MET A 65 10.00 -28.52 15.90
CA MET A 65 9.01 -27.51 15.50
C MET A 65 7.72 -28.21 15.07
N GLU A 66 6.59 -27.76 15.60
CA GLU A 66 5.27 -28.27 15.22
C GLU A 66 4.69 -27.40 14.10
N VAL A 67 4.10 -28.04 13.07
CA VAL A 67 3.50 -27.32 11.93
C VAL A 67 2.02 -27.67 11.84
N ILE A 68 1.18 -26.67 12.10
CA ILE A 68 -0.28 -26.72 12.05
C ILE A 68 -0.75 -26.20 10.69
N THR A 69 -1.59 -26.97 10.00
CA THR A 69 -2.18 -26.56 8.72
C THR A 69 -3.52 -25.86 8.96
N ALA A 70 -3.48 -24.57 9.27
CA ALA A 70 -4.65 -23.73 9.56
C ALA A 70 -4.27 -22.24 9.51
N HIS A 71 -5.26 -21.35 9.51
CA HIS A 71 -5.01 -19.96 9.87
C HIS A 71 -4.70 -19.86 11.38
N SER A 72 -3.76 -18.99 11.75
CA SER A 72 -3.49 -18.69 13.17
C SER A 72 -4.69 -18.05 13.86
N THR A 73 -5.63 -17.45 13.14
CA THR A 73 -6.85 -16.83 13.67
C THR A 73 -7.93 -17.83 14.10
N GLU A 74 -7.75 -19.12 13.79
CA GLU A 74 -8.60 -20.21 14.28
C GLU A 74 -8.12 -20.73 15.65
N ALA A 75 -6.99 -20.21 16.13
CA ALA A 75 -6.27 -20.70 17.29
C ALA A 75 -6.76 -20.11 18.60
N SER A 76 -7.10 -20.95 19.56
CA SER A 76 -7.45 -20.50 20.90
C SER A 76 -7.11 -21.55 21.94
N ALA A 77 -7.17 -21.17 23.21
CA ALA A 77 -7.12 -22.13 24.31
C ALA A 77 -8.23 -23.20 24.18
N ALA A 78 -9.37 -22.84 23.59
CA ALA A 78 -10.49 -23.75 23.37
C ALA A 78 -10.21 -24.74 22.23
N THR A 79 -9.56 -24.33 21.13
CA THR A 79 -9.27 -25.20 19.98
C THR A 79 -7.92 -25.93 20.09
N ALA A 80 -7.11 -25.63 21.12
CA ALA A 80 -5.81 -26.23 21.33
C ALA A 80 -5.82 -27.78 21.34
N HIS A 81 -6.88 -28.40 21.83
CA HIS A 81 -7.03 -29.87 21.88
C HIS A 81 -7.24 -30.51 20.51
N GLU A 82 -7.78 -29.77 19.53
CA GLU A 82 -8.01 -30.24 18.17
C GLU A 82 -6.71 -30.32 17.37
N TRP A 83 -5.70 -29.56 17.79
CA TRP A 83 -4.41 -29.47 17.11
C TRP A 83 -3.29 -30.15 17.86
N SER A 84 -3.56 -30.58 19.09
CA SER A 84 -2.61 -31.35 19.91
C SER A 84 -2.44 -32.73 19.29
N LEU A 85 -1.30 -33.00 18.67
CA LEU A 85 -0.85 -34.38 18.43
C LEU A 85 -0.77 -35.12 19.79
N PRO A 86 -1.10 -36.42 19.86
CA PRO A 86 -0.96 -37.18 21.10
C PRO A 86 0.45 -37.05 21.69
N GLY A 87 0.57 -36.43 22.87
CA GLY A 87 1.84 -36.19 23.55
C GLY A 87 2.41 -34.78 23.44
N HIS A 88 1.76 -33.85 22.73
CA HIS A 88 2.14 -32.44 22.69
C HIS A 88 1.34 -31.61 23.72
N PRO A 89 1.99 -30.79 24.55
CA PRO A 89 1.31 -29.96 25.55
C PRO A 89 0.39 -28.93 24.88
N HIS A 90 -0.70 -28.57 25.56
CA HIS A 90 -1.62 -27.51 25.16
C HIS A 90 -0.87 -26.27 24.66
N LEU A 91 -1.39 -25.63 23.60
CA LEU A 91 -0.83 -24.41 23.01
C LEU A 91 -0.59 -23.36 24.11
N GLN A 92 0.67 -23.21 24.54
CA GLN A 92 1.06 -22.23 25.55
C GLN A 92 1.17 -20.86 24.90
N LYS A 93 0.83 -19.81 25.67
CA LYS A 93 1.04 -18.43 25.22
C LYS A 93 2.52 -18.18 24.94
N ALA A 94 2.86 -17.87 23.70
CA ALA A 94 4.23 -17.70 23.24
C ALA A 94 4.80 -16.34 23.66
N GLN A 95 6.11 -16.32 23.90
CA GLN A 95 6.89 -15.13 24.24
C GLN A 95 7.47 -14.47 22.98
N LEU A 96 7.50 -15.18 21.85
CA LEU A 96 8.00 -14.71 20.57
C LEU A 96 6.98 -15.03 19.46
N MET A 97 6.73 -14.05 18.60
CA MET A 97 6.05 -14.21 17.32
C MET A 97 7.04 -13.89 16.20
N THR A 98 7.17 -14.79 15.24
CA THR A 98 7.75 -14.47 13.93
C THR A 98 6.63 -14.49 12.90
N HIS A 99 6.73 -13.62 11.91
CA HIS A 99 5.84 -13.64 10.76
C HIS A 99 6.50 -12.94 9.57
N GLU A 100 6.06 -13.32 8.39
CA GLU A 100 6.38 -12.66 7.13
C GLU A 100 5.06 -12.56 6.36
N LEU A 101 4.32 -11.49 6.66
CA LEU A 101 2.98 -11.20 6.13
C LEU A 101 2.96 -9.77 5.54
N LEU A 102 4.13 -9.29 5.10
CA LEU A 102 4.29 -7.98 4.51
C LEU A 102 4.24 -8.13 3.00
N ASP A 103 3.47 -7.29 2.33
CA ASP A 103 3.41 -7.18 0.87
C ASP A 103 3.93 -5.82 0.39
N SER A 104 3.83 -5.52 -0.90
CA SER A 104 4.20 -4.20 -1.44
C SER A 104 3.38 -3.07 -0.80
N GLY A 105 2.12 -3.37 -0.46
CA GLY A 105 1.19 -2.50 0.26
C GLY A 105 1.22 -2.65 1.78
N LEU A 106 2.31 -3.13 2.36
CA LEU A 106 2.55 -3.29 3.79
C LEU A 106 1.75 -4.39 4.50
N HIS A 107 0.41 -4.43 4.42
CA HIS A 107 -0.40 -5.29 5.28
C HIS A 107 -1.54 -6.08 4.61
N SER A 108 -1.61 -6.12 3.26
CA SER A 108 -2.78 -6.71 2.59
C SER A 108 -2.91 -8.23 2.76
N GLU A 109 -1.82 -8.91 3.14
CA GLU A 109 -1.80 -10.35 3.43
C GLU A 109 -2.36 -10.72 4.82
N GLY A 110 -3.15 -9.83 5.44
CA GLY A 110 -3.84 -10.10 6.70
C GLY A 110 -2.96 -9.95 7.94
N LEU A 111 -1.92 -9.10 7.86
CA LEU A 111 -1.04 -8.80 8.99
C LEU A 111 -1.82 -8.31 10.22
N LEU A 112 -2.70 -7.31 10.05
CA LEU A 112 -3.36 -6.66 11.19
C LEU A 112 -4.28 -7.62 11.95
N PRO A 113 -5.18 -8.38 11.29
CA PRO A 113 -5.98 -9.41 11.96
C PRO A 113 -5.13 -10.48 12.65
N ALA A 114 -4.05 -10.95 12.00
CA ALA A 114 -3.19 -11.98 12.56
C ALA A 114 -2.48 -11.52 13.84
N VAL A 115 -1.90 -10.31 13.83
CA VAL A 115 -1.24 -9.73 15.01
C VAL A 115 -2.25 -9.48 16.13
N ARG A 116 -3.41 -8.90 15.82
CA ARG A 116 -4.48 -8.63 16.79
C ARG A 116 -4.92 -9.92 17.49
N HIS A 117 -5.21 -10.95 16.70
CA HIS A 117 -5.61 -12.25 17.21
C HIS A 117 -4.49 -12.91 18.04
N ALA A 118 -3.25 -12.91 17.53
CA ALA A 118 -2.12 -13.50 18.24
C ALA A 118 -1.90 -12.82 19.60
N ARG A 119 -1.97 -11.48 19.67
CA ARG A 119 -1.85 -10.72 20.92
C ARG A 119 -2.92 -11.10 21.94
N GLN A 120 -4.15 -11.33 21.47
CA GLN A 120 -5.27 -11.72 22.34
C GLN A 120 -5.16 -13.18 22.81
N GLN A 121 -4.97 -14.12 21.88
CA GLN A 121 -5.15 -15.55 22.13
C GLN A 121 -3.84 -16.32 22.31
N LEU A 122 -2.79 -15.97 21.57
CA LEU A 122 -1.61 -16.83 21.38
C LEU A 122 -0.35 -16.32 22.07
N LEU A 123 -0.28 -15.04 22.41
CA LEU A 123 0.91 -14.41 22.97
C LEU A 123 0.76 -14.12 24.46
N ALA A 124 1.87 -14.27 25.16
CA ALA A 124 2.04 -13.84 26.53
C ALA A 124 2.09 -12.30 26.62
N ALA A 125 1.78 -11.75 27.78
CA ALA A 125 1.96 -10.33 28.02
C ALA A 125 3.46 -9.97 27.83
N GLY A 126 3.74 -8.90 27.08
CA GLY A 126 5.10 -8.48 26.77
C GLY A 126 5.84 -9.35 25.73
N ALA A 127 5.14 -10.26 25.04
CA ALA A 127 5.75 -11.06 23.97
C ALA A 127 6.37 -10.18 22.87
N VAL A 128 7.48 -10.64 22.31
CA VAL A 128 8.21 -9.97 21.23
C VAL A 128 7.66 -10.38 19.87
N SER A 129 7.57 -9.44 18.94
CA SER A 129 7.30 -9.71 17.52
C SER A 129 8.55 -9.46 16.70
N VAL A 130 8.76 -10.28 15.67
CA VAL A 130 9.74 -10.05 14.61
C VAL A 130 9.02 -10.17 13.27
N PRO A 131 8.84 -9.05 12.53
CA PRO A 131 9.27 -7.68 12.84
C PRO A 131 8.62 -7.08 14.11
N ALA A 132 9.34 -6.18 14.78
CA ALA A 132 8.85 -5.46 15.95
C ALA A 132 8.01 -4.24 15.56
N LYS A 133 8.39 -3.58 14.46
CA LYS A 133 7.77 -2.34 13.99
C LYS A 133 7.94 -2.20 12.49
N VAL A 134 6.97 -1.57 11.82
CA VAL A 134 7.10 -1.21 10.41
C VAL A 134 6.68 0.24 10.19
N GLU A 135 7.43 0.96 9.38
CA GLU A 135 7.22 2.36 9.03
C GLU A 135 6.94 2.47 7.54
N LEU A 136 5.84 3.12 7.16
CA LEU A 136 5.48 3.40 5.78
C LEU A 136 5.91 4.83 5.43
N TYR A 137 6.57 4.95 4.28
CA TYR A 137 7.01 6.20 3.72
C TYR A 137 6.28 6.48 2.41
N ALA A 138 6.12 7.75 2.10
CA ALA A 138 5.50 8.22 0.87
C ALA A 138 6.29 9.36 0.23
N GLN A 139 6.22 9.45 -1.09
CA GLN A 139 6.82 10.53 -1.86
C GLN A 139 5.99 10.88 -3.08
N ALA A 140 5.72 12.17 -3.26
CA ALA A 140 4.97 12.68 -4.41
C ALA A 140 5.87 12.75 -5.65
N VAL A 141 5.34 12.29 -6.79
CA VAL A 141 6.05 12.28 -8.07
C VAL A 141 5.20 12.80 -9.22
N ARG A 142 5.87 13.40 -10.21
CA ARG A 142 5.31 13.62 -11.55
C ARG A 142 5.82 12.49 -12.45
N CYS A 143 4.92 11.69 -12.99
CA CYS A 143 5.25 10.57 -13.84
C CYS A 143 4.14 10.40 -14.89
N PRO A 144 4.37 10.87 -16.14
CA PRO A 144 3.41 10.69 -17.23
C PRO A 144 2.98 9.25 -17.42
N TYR A 145 3.90 8.29 -17.33
CA TYR A 145 3.59 6.87 -17.43
C TYR A 145 2.56 6.39 -16.40
N LEU A 146 2.72 6.79 -15.13
CA LEU A 146 1.77 6.43 -14.07
C LEU A 146 0.44 7.17 -14.21
N ARG A 147 0.44 8.41 -14.70
CA ARG A 147 -0.79 9.11 -15.07
C ARG A 147 -1.54 8.35 -16.17
N ASP A 148 -0.84 7.92 -17.21
CA ASP A 148 -1.39 7.19 -18.35
C ASP A 148 -1.86 5.77 -17.98
N ALA A 149 -1.47 5.28 -16.79
CA ALA A 149 -1.97 4.05 -16.20
C ALA A 149 -3.32 4.19 -15.50
N ALA A 150 -3.74 5.41 -15.19
CA ALA A 150 -5.00 5.71 -14.50
C ALA A 150 -5.97 6.55 -15.35
N ASP A 151 -5.47 7.41 -16.23
CA ASP A 151 -6.30 8.32 -17.02
C ASP A 151 -6.45 7.85 -18.46
N LEU A 152 -7.61 8.07 -19.05
CA LEU A 152 -7.76 8.00 -20.51
C LEU A 152 -7.58 9.38 -21.12
N HIS A 153 -6.63 9.50 -22.05
CA HIS A 153 -6.36 10.74 -22.76
C HIS A 153 -7.26 10.89 -23.98
N HIS A 154 -7.41 12.14 -24.42
CA HIS A 154 -7.99 12.39 -25.73
C HIS A 154 -7.04 11.80 -26.78
N PRO A 155 -7.52 11.24 -27.91
CA PRO A 155 -6.65 10.99 -29.05
C PRO A 155 -6.05 12.33 -29.51
N MET A 156 -4.81 12.62 -29.10
CA MET A 156 -4.00 13.69 -29.67
C MET A 156 -3.40 13.15 -30.96
N GLY A 157 -3.76 13.77 -32.08
CA GLY A 157 -3.36 13.37 -33.43
C GLY A 157 -4.27 14.00 -34.46
N VAL A 158 -4.12 15.31 -34.67
CA VAL A 158 -4.82 16.03 -35.75
C VAL A 158 -3.97 15.89 -37.01
N ASN A 159 -4.38 14.98 -37.90
CA ASN A 159 -4.43 15.30 -39.30
C ASN A 159 -5.89 15.12 -39.72
N ASP A 160 -6.56 16.23 -40.01
CA ASP A 160 -7.98 16.34 -40.36
C ASP A 160 -8.38 15.60 -41.66
N SER A 161 -7.52 14.74 -42.20
CA SER A 161 -7.69 14.06 -43.49
C SER A 161 -8.01 12.57 -43.40
N LEU A 162 -8.38 12.01 -42.24
CA LEU A 162 -8.62 10.57 -42.08
C LEU A 162 -10.11 10.20 -41.86
N ASP A 163 -10.46 9.03 -42.39
CA ASP A 163 -11.77 8.47 -42.76
C ASP A 163 -12.82 8.40 -41.62
N VAL A 164 -14.08 8.16 -41.98
CA VAL A 164 -15.27 8.13 -41.11
C VAL A 164 -15.13 7.16 -39.91
N ASN A 165 -14.34 6.08 -40.06
CA ASN A 165 -14.05 5.14 -38.97
C ASN A 165 -13.17 5.73 -37.87
N ASP A 166 -12.26 6.64 -38.22
CA ASP A 166 -11.42 7.38 -37.26
C ASP A 166 -12.27 8.42 -36.50
N ARG A 167 -13.33 8.96 -37.14
CA ARG A 167 -14.34 9.77 -36.41
C ARG A 167 -15.10 8.96 -35.36
N LEU A 168 -15.53 7.74 -35.68
CA LEU A 168 -16.23 6.87 -34.71
C LEU A 168 -15.31 6.46 -33.56
N GLY A 169 -14.07 6.04 -33.86
CA GLY A 169 -13.05 5.73 -32.85
C GLY A 169 -12.73 6.92 -31.94
N ARG A 170 -12.60 8.13 -32.50
CA ARG A 170 -12.46 9.37 -31.73
C ARG A 170 -13.67 9.65 -30.84
N CYS A 171 -14.89 9.53 -31.35
CA CYS A 171 -16.11 9.72 -30.58
C CYS A 171 -16.18 8.73 -29.40
N VAL A 172 -15.85 7.46 -29.62
CA VAL A 172 -15.87 6.42 -28.58
C VAL A 172 -14.82 6.72 -27.49
N MET A 173 -13.58 7.03 -27.87
CA MET A 173 -12.53 7.37 -26.91
C MET A 173 -12.85 8.65 -26.13
N GLN A 174 -13.46 9.64 -26.79
CA GLN A 174 -13.90 10.87 -26.14
C GLN A 174 -15.00 10.60 -25.12
N SER A 175 -16.01 9.78 -25.47
CA SER A 175 -17.05 9.38 -24.51
C SER A 175 -16.47 8.60 -23.33
N MET A 176 -15.52 7.69 -23.56
CA MET A 176 -14.84 6.96 -22.48
C MET A 176 -14.08 7.91 -21.54
N LYS A 177 -13.37 8.90 -22.10
CA LYS A 177 -12.69 9.93 -21.32
C LYS A 177 -13.67 10.77 -20.49
N GLU A 178 -14.76 11.24 -21.09
CA GLU A 178 -15.79 12.05 -20.43
C GLU A 178 -16.40 11.31 -19.23
N VAL A 179 -16.66 10.01 -19.36
CA VAL A 179 -17.16 9.20 -18.25
C VAL A 179 -16.08 8.97 -17.18
N SER A 180 -14.79 8.92 -17.55
CA SER A 180 -13.70 8.70 -16.59
C SER A 180 -13.19 9.94 -15.85
N VAL A 181 -13.40 11.17 -16.35
CA VAL A 181 -12.72 12.38 -15.84
C VAL A 181 -13.05 12.70 -14.37
N GLY A 182 -14.25 12.34 -13.93
CA GLY A 182 -14.69 12.50 -12.53
C GLY A 182 -14.45 11.27 -11.65
N CYS A 183 -13.86 10.21 -12.19
CA CYS A 183 -13.65 8.96 -11.48
C CYS A 183 -12.41 9.05 -10.57
N CYS A 184 -12.48 8.36 -9.43
CA CYS A 184 -11.36 8.27 -8.50
C CYS A 184 -10.27 7.25 -8.92
N GLY A 185 -10.49 6.49 -10.00
CA GLY A 185 -9.60 5.42 -10.45
C GLY A 185 -9.98 4.04 -9.92
N ALA A 186 -9.10 3.06 -10.12
CA ALA A 186 -9.22 1.75 -9.50
C ALA A 186 -9.03 1.87 -7.98
N ALA A 187 -9.72 1.01 -7.21
CA ALA A 187 -9.49 0.95 -5.78
C ALA A 187 -8.16 0.23 -5.50
N GLY A 188 -7.32 0.79 -4.63
CA GLY A 188 -6.02 0.21 -4.26
C GLY A 188 -4.83 0.84 -4.98
N TYR A 189 -3.69 0.18 -4.89
CA TYR A 189 -2.41 0.63 -5.44
C TYR A 189 -1.94 -0.25 -6.60
N MET A 190 -1.02 0.26 -7.40
CA MET A 190 -0.27 -0.53 -8.38
C MET A 190 1.04 -1.01 -7.77
N GLU A 191 1.39 -2.26 -8.00
CA GLU A 191 2.73 -2.77 -7.70
C GLU A 191 3.67 -2.45 -8.87
N VAL A 192 4.70 -1.65 -8.58
CA VAL A 192 5.73 -1.32 -9.57
C VAL A 192 7.10 -1.25 -8.90
N HIS A 193 8.15 -1.72 -9.57
CA HIS A 193 9.53 -1.39 -9.19
C HIS A 193 9.81 0.09 -9.43
N ALA A 194 9.57 0.94 -8.43
CA ALA A 194 9.70 2.39 -8.59
C ALA A 194 11.11 2.82 -8.99
N GLN A 195 12.16 2.09 -8.59
CA GLN A 195 13.52 2.37 -9.04
C GLN A 195 13.65 2.33 -10.57
N ALA A 196 12.96 1.42 -11.25
CA ALA A 196 12.97 1.33 -12.71
C ALA A 196 12.33 2.58 -13.35
N LEU A 197 11.26 3.11 -12.74
CA LEU A 197 10.64 4.37 -13.17
C LEU A 197 11.55 5.57 -12.91
N LEU A 198 12.18 5.62 -11.73
CA LEU A 198 13.03 6.74 -11.31
C LEU A 198 14.39 6.77 -12.03
N SER A 199 14.85 5.64 -12.53
CA SER A 199 16.08 5.52 -13.33
C SER A 199 15.84 5.55 -14.84
N ALA A 200 14.58 5.65 -15.29
CA ALA A 200 14.27 5.76 -16.71
C ALA A 200 14.68 7.13 -17.24
N HIS A 201 15.56 7.15 -18.24
CA HIS A 201 16.06 8.38 -18.88
C HIS A 201 15.38 8.67 -20.24
N ALA A 202 14.35 7.89 -20.63
CA ALA A 202 13.65 8.09 -21.89
C ALA A 202 12.79 9.37 -21.84
N HIS A 203 13.04 10.30 -22.76
CA HIS A 203 12.57 11.69 -22.73
C HIS A 203 11.06 11.93 -22.56
N ALA A 204 10.18 10.95 -22.84
CA ALA A 204 8.73 11.13 -22.79
C ALA A 204 8.06 10.66 -21.47
N ASP A 205 8.73 9.79 -20.69
CA ASP A 205 8.12 9.09 -19.54
C ASP A 205 8.93 9.29 -18.23
N VAL A 206 9.80 10.30 -18.17
CA VAL A 206 10.66 10.55 -16.99
C VAL A 206 9.82 10.78 -15.73
N CYS A 207 10.12 10.01 -14.69
CA CYS A 207 9.55 10.19 -13.36
C CYS A 207 10.40 11.20 -12.58
N GLU A 208 9.77 12.28 -12.12
CA GLU A 208 10.40 13.35 -11.36
C GLU A 208 9.91 13.35 -9.91
N LEU A 209 10.85 13.43 -8.97
CA LEU A 209 10.56 13.59 -7.55
C LEU A 209 10.08 15.02 -7.27
N LEU A 210 8.95 15.15 -6.59
CA LEU A 210 8.37 16.45 -6.26
C LEU A 210 8.46 16.78 -4.77
N SER A 211 8.53 15.79 -3.89
CA SER A 211 8.65 15.98 -2.45
C SER A 211 9.82 15.19 -1.87
N GLU A 212 10.19 15.50 -0.63
CA GLU A 212 10.96 14.57 0.20
C GLU A 212 10.17 13.28 0.47
N GLY A 213 10.89 12.22 0.84
CA GLY A 213 10.29 11.00 1.36
C GLY A 213 9.94 11.15 2.84
N VAL A 214 8.66 11.14 3.17
CA VAL A 214 8.17 11.37 4.55
C VAL A 214 7.56 10.10 5.12
N MET A 215 7.75 9.85 6.43
CA MET A 215 7.08 8.75 7.13
C MET A 215 5.62 9.14 7.37
N VAL A 216 4.68 8.34 6.88
CA VAL A 216 3.24 8.66 6.87
C VAL A 216 2.41 7.77 7.78
N MET A 217 2.96 6.62 8.17
CA MET A 217 2.28 5.65 9.02
C MET A 217 3.32 4.77 9.71
N GLN A 218 2.99 4.32 10.92
CA GLN A 218 3.81 3.38 11.69
C GLN A 218 2.90 2.35 12.34
N LEU A 219 3.30 1.08 12.23
CA LEU A 219 2.66 -0.04 12.91
C LEU A 219 3.61 -0.58 13.98
N ASP A 220 3.18 -0.48 15.25
CA ASP A 220 3.82 -1.17 16.36
C ASP A 220 3.27 -2.61 16.45
N LEU A 221 4.07 -3.58 16.04
CA LEU A 221 3.70 -5.01 16.04
C LEU A 221 3.96 -5.65 17.40
N MET A 222 4.52 -4.90 18.36
CA MET A 222 4.62 -5.29 19.77
C MET A 222 3.30 -5.11 20.51
N SER A 223 2.41 -4.28 19.97
CA SER A 223 1.08 -3.98 20.50
C SER A 223 -0.02 -4.59 19.64
N SER A 224 -1.25 -4.65 20.17
CA SER A 224 -2.40 -5.05 19.36
C SER A 224 -2.81 -3.88 18.46
N PRO A 225 -2.89 -4.06 17.13
CA PRO A 225 -3.34 -2.99 16.24
C PRO A 225 -4.81 -2.67 16.49
N ALA A 226 -5.18 -1.40 16.28
CA ALA A 226 -6.55 -0.92 16.41
C ALA A 226 -7.49 -1.64 15.42
N GLU A 227 -8.77 -1.74 15.77
CA GLU A 227 -9.82 -2.25 14.89
C GLU A 227 -10.47 -1.12 14.09
N GLY A 228 -10.98 -1.45 12.91
CA GLY A 228 -11.65 -0.50 12.02
C GLY A 228 -10.69 0.47 11.33
N VAL A 229 -11.27 1.42 10.61
CA VAL A 229 -10.51 2.35 9.77
C VAL A 229 -9.68 3.31 10.62
N GLN A 230 -8.39 3.40 10.30
CA GLN A 230 -7.44 4.33 10.90
C GLN A 230 -7.01 5.36 9.86
N SER A 231 -6.56 6.55 10.29
CA SER A 231 -6.03 7.56 9.38
C SER A 231 -5.00 8.47 10.01
N TYR A 232 -4.08 8.96 9.18
CA TYR A 232 -3.04 9.91 9.53
C TYR A 232 -2.95 11.02 8.50
N ILE A 233 -2.56 12.21 8.95
CA ILE A 233 -2.26 13.34 8.07
C ILE A 233 -0.78 13.70 8.27
N THR A 234 -0.04 13.80 7.18
CA THR A 234 1.39 14.14 7.19
C THR A 234 1.66 15.23 6.18
N HIS A 235 2.44 16.25 6.56
CA HIS A 235 2.83 17.29 5.63
C HIS A 235 3.74 16.72 4.53
N LEU A 236 3.45 17.09 3.28
CA LEU A 236 4.37 16.86 2.18
C LEU A 236 5.30 18.06 2.08
N HIS A 237 6.59 17.81 1.99
CA HIS A 237 7.60 18.84 1.83
C HIS A 237 8.08 18.87 0.37
N PRO A 238 7.61 19.82 -0.46
CA PRO A 238 8.05 19.89 -1.84
C PRO A 238 9.57 20.15 -1.90
N LEU A 239 10.24 19.54 -2.88
CA LEU A 239 11.65 19.84 -3.15
C LEU A 239 11.78 21.27 -3.72
N PRO A 240 12.94 21.93 -3.59
CA PRO A 240 13.14 23.29 -4.08
C PRO A 240 12.75 23.45 -5.55
N GLY A 241 11.84 24.39 -5.82
CA GLY A 241 11.33 24.67 -7.17
C GLY A 241 10.24 23.71 -7.67
N LYS A 242 9.71 22.85 -6.80
CA LYS A 242 8.61 21.90 -7.10
C LYS A 242 7.26 22.32 -6.49
N GLU A 243 7.20 23.42 -5.76
CA GLU A 243 6.02 24.02 -5.07
C GLU A 243 4.92 24.53 -6.03
N HIS A 244 5.06 24.24 -7.33
CA HIS A 244 4.09 24.60 -8.38
C HIS A 244 3.82 23.45 -9.34
N ILE A 245 4.37 22.26 -9.06
CA ILE A 245 4.20 21.09 -9.91
C ILE A 245 3.09 20.21 -9.34
N THR A 246 2.21 19.76 -10.23
CA THR A 246 1.12 18.85 -9.90
C THR A 246 1.65 17.41 -9.86
N PRO A 247 1.45 16.66 -8.76
CA PRO A 247 1.81 15.25 -8.68
C PRO A 247 0.84 14.41 -9.52
N ASP A 248 1.37 13.38 -10.17
CA ASP A 248 0.59 12.36 -10.87
C ASP A 248 0.28 11.18 -9.94
N ALA A 249 1.22 10.84 -9.04
CA ALA A 249 1.12 9.71 -8.14
C ALA A 249 1.91 9.93 -6.84
N ILE A 250 1.64 9.06 -5.87
CA ILE A 250 2.45 8.88 -4.67
C ILE A 250 3.11 7.50 -4.74
N ILE A 251 4.42 7.48 -4.55
CA ILE A 251 5.21 6.26 -4.39
C ILE A 251 5.29 5.95 -2.90
N THR A 252 5.03 4.70 -2.51
CA THR A 252 5.24 4.25 -1.13
C THR A 252 6.24 3.11 -1.03
N TRP A 253 6.87 3.03 0.14
CA TRP A 253 7.74 1.94 0.54
C TRP A 253 7.70 1.81 2.05
N TRP A 254 8.09 0.65 2.56
CA TRP A 254 8.14 0.42 3.99
C TRP A 254 9.57 0.11 4.47
N VAL A 255 9.75 0.29 5.77
CA VAL A 255 10.97 0.00 6.52
C VAL A 255 10.56 -0.84 7.74
N ALA A 256 10.97 -2.10 7.77
CA ALA A 256 10.68 -3.04 8.85
C ALA A 256 11.88 -3.12 9.81
N ILE A 257 11.63 -2.78 11.07
CA ILE A 257 12.58 -2.91 12.17
C ILE A 257 12.40 -4.31 12.75
N LEU A 258 13.31 -5.21 12.42
CA LEU A 258 13.26 -6.61 12.89
C LEU A 258 13.65 -6.71 14.37
N HIS A 259 14.75 -6.04 14.73
CA HIS A 259 15.32 -6.01 16.08
C HIS A 259 16.09 -4.69 16.27
N PRO A 260 16.10 -4.06 17.47
CA PRO A 260 16.80 -2.79 17.71
C PRO A 260 18.30 -2.80 17.35
N SER A 261 18.94 -3.96 17.46
CA SER A 261 20.37 -4.15 17.18
C SER A 261 20.69 -4.67 15.77
N THR A 262 19.72 -4.69 14.85
CA THR A 262 19.93 -5.12 13.46
C THR A 262 19.54 -4.01 12.49
N PRO A 263 20.21 -3.88 11.34
CA PRO A 263 19.77 -2.99 10.28
C PRO A 263 18.31 -3.30 9.88
N PRO A 264 17.50 -2.28 9.55
CA PRO A 264 16.14 -2.51 9.10
C PRO A 264 16.12 -3.14 7.70
N LEU A 265 15.03 -3.83 7.40
CA LEU A 265 14.70 -4.29 6.06
C LEU A 265 13.89 -3.18 5.37
N SER A 266 14.18 -2.87 4.10
CA SER A 266 13.51 -1.77 3.42
C SER A 266 13.24 -2.05 1.94
N THR A 267 12.08 -1.59 1.47
CA THR A 267 11.69 -1.56 0.06
C THR A 267 11.93 -0.19 -0.60
N ASN A 268 12.76 0.67 0.01
CA ASN A 268 13.03 2.02 -0.47
C ASN A 268 13.63 2.02 -1.90
N PRO A 269 12.98 2.68 -2.87
CA PRO A 269 13.40 2.64 -4.27
C PRO A 269 14.68 3.46 -4.58
N HIS A 270 15.18 4.23 -3.61
CA HIS A 270 16.39 5.04 -3.74
C HIS A 270 17.68 4.31 -3.35
N ILE A 271 17.58 3.11 -2.78
CA ILE A 271 18.73 2.29 -2.37
C ILE A 271 19.25 1.48 -3.58
N SER A 272 20.55 1.16 -3.62
CA SER A 272 21.18 0.50 -4.77
C SER A 272 20.61 -0.91 -5.05
N SER A 273 20.69 -1.32 -6.31
CA SER A 273 20.00 -2.49 -6.88
C SER A 273 20.35 -3.86 -6.27
N SER A 274 21.43 -3.98 -5.48
CA SER A 274 21.85 -5.28 -4.92
C SER A 274 20.95 -5.79 -3.79
N THR A 275 20.01 -4.98 -3.30
CA THR A 275 19.02 -5.37 -2.27
C THR A 275 17.59 -5.46 -2.80
N GLN A 276 17.37 -5.21 -4.10
CA GLN A 276 16.03 -5.34 -4.68
C GLN A 276 15.59 -6.80 -4.71
N ARG A 277 14.34 -7.03 -4.32
CA ARG A 277 13.69 -8.35 -4.31
C ARG A 277 12.52 -8.31 -5.28
N GLU A 278 12.21 -9.44 -5.89
CA GLU A 278 11.11 -9.52 -6.88
C GLU A 278 9.73 -9.62 -6.22
N HIS A 279 9.64 -10.18 -5.00
CA HIS A 279 8.35 -10.38 -4.32
C HIS A 279 7.81 -9.13 -3.60
N TRP A 280 8.67 -8.14 -3.31
CA TRP A 280 8.24 -6.85 -2.81
C TRP A 280 8.58 -5.77 -3.80
N GLN A 281 7.56 -5.08 -4.27
CA GLN A 281 7.68 -3.91 -5.11
C GLN A 281 7.33 -2.65 -4.30
N ASN A 282 7.08 -1.54 -4.98
CA ASN A 282 6.54 -0.33 -4.37
C ASN A 282 5.06 -0.24 -4.68
N ALA A 283 4.26 0.09 -3.67
CA ALA A 283 2.86 0.42 -3.85
C ALA A 283 2.73 1.86 -4.36
N ILE A 284 2.17 2.03 -5.55
CA ILE A 284 1.98 3.30 -6.24
C ILE A 284 0.51 3.67 -6.25
N PHE A 285 0.20 4.85 -5.72
CA PHE A 285 -1.15 5.39 -5.68
C PHE A 285 -1.28 6.52 -6.68
N THR A 286 -2.02 6.30 -7.76
CA THR A 286 -2.32 7.36 -8.72
C THR A 286 -3.34 8.32 -8.16
N LEU A 287 -3.09 9.62 -8.33
CA LEU A 287 -4.03 10.64 -7.92
C LEU A 287 -5.09 10.83 -9.00
N PRO A 288 -6.39 10.83 -8.68
CA PRO A 288 -7.42 11.12 -9.67
C PRO A 288 -7.36 12.59 -10.12
N PRO A 289 -7.88 12.93 -11.31
CA PRO A 289 -7.86 14.31 -11.82
C PRO A 289 -8.43 15.35 -10.83
N THR A 290 -9.41 14.96 -10.01
CA THR A 290 -10.04 15.81 -9.00
C THR A 290 -9.11 16.16 -7.82
N GLN A 291 -8.09 15.35 -7.55
CA GLN A 291 -7.09 15.56 -6.49
C GLN A 291 -5.77 16.12 -7.01
N ARG A 292 -5.53 16.12 -8.33
CA ARG A 292 -4.31 16.64 -8.92
C ARG A 292 -4.30 18.16 -8.91
N ARG A 293 -3.57 18.72 -7.95
CA ARG A 293 -3.29 20.15 -7.80
C ARG A 293 -1.81 20.37 -7.56
N PRO A 294 -1.25 21.55 -7.90
CA PRO A 294 0.14 21.87 -7.58
C PRO A 294 0.42 21.68 -6.09
N LEU A 295 1.52 21.00 -5.76
CA LEU A 295 1.98 20.92 -4.37
C LEU A 295 2.26 22.32 -3.84
N THR A 296 2.05 22.56 -2.56
CA THR A 296 2.44 23.78 -1.86
C THR A 296 3.10 23.44 -0.54
N ASP A 297 3.64 24.44 0.15
CA ASP A 297 4.10 24.36 1.54
C ASP A 297 3.00 23.93 2.53
N LYS A 298 1.73 23.98 2.10
CA LYS A 298 0.54 23.59 2.87
C LYS A 298 -0.09 22.27 2.38
N SER A 299 0.56 21.57 1.47
CA SER A 299 0.09 20.25 1.03
C SER A 299 0.29 19.21 2.13
N SER A 300 -0.75 18.42 2.39
CA SER A 300 -0.70 17.32 3.34
C SER A 300 -1.22 16.05 2.68
N LEU A 301 -0.55 14.93 2.93
CA LEU A 301 -1.02 13.61 2.56
C LEU A 301 -1.92 13.07 3.67
N HIS A 302 -3.15 12.77 3.33
CA HIS A 302 -4.06 11.99 4.14
C HIS A 302 -3.92 10.52 3.74
N ILE A 303 -3.55 9.66 4.68
CA ILE A 303 -3.49 8.22 4.49
C ILE A 303 -4.50 7.54 5.40
N SER A 304 -5.18 6.55 4.87
CA SER A 304 -6.21 5.79 5.57
C SER A 304 -6.03 4.30 5.29
N TYR A 305 -6.37 3.47 6.27
CA TYR A 305 -6.33 2.02 6.11
C TYR A 305 -7.38 1.30 6.93
N ASP A 306 -7.80 0.15 6.42
CA ASP A 306 -8.51 -0.88 7.18
C ASP A 306 -7.60 -2.12 7.36
N ASP A 307 -8.18 -3.26 7.72
CA ASP A 307 -7.45 -4.51 7.98
C ASP A 307 -6.66 -5.05 6.78
N TYR A 308 -6.98 -4.62 5.55
CA TYR A 308 -6.38 -5.17 4.32
C TYR A 308 -5.95 -4.12 3.31
N GLU A 309 -6.48 -2.90 3.39
CA GLU A 309 -6.41 -1.94 2.29
C GLU A 309 -5.88 -0.59 2.75
N LEU A 310 -5.13 0.07 1.85
CA LEU A 310 -4.63 1.43 2.00
C LEU A 310 -5.27 2.33 0.94
N TRP A 311 -5.55 3.58 1.30
CA TRP A 311 -5.88 4.63 0.35
C TRP A 311 -5.37 5.98 0.84
N MET A 312 -5.25 6.92 -0.10
CA MET A 312 -4.67 8.22 0.19
C MET A 312 -5.24 9.33 -0.69
N SER A 313 -5.09 10.55 -0.19
CA SER A 313 -5.44 11.78 -0.90
C SER A 313 -4.53 12.93 -0.48
N ILE A 314 -4.33 13.90 -1.37
CA ILE A 314 -3.63 15.14 -1.03
C ILE A 314 -4.65 16.23 -0.72
N GLU A 315 -4.55 16.80 0.48
CA GLU A 315 -5.33 17.95 0.91
C GLU A 315 -4.48 19.23 0.89
N HIS A 316 -5.13 20.36 0.62
CA HIS A 316 -4.50 21.68 0.58
C HIS A 316 -5.22 22.58 1.58
N ASN A 317 -4.47 23.19 2.51
CA ASN A 317 -4.95 24.06 3.60
C ASN A 317 -5.50 23.38 4.87
N VAL A 318 -4.85 22.31 5.33
CA VAL A 318 -5.08 21.82 6.71
C VAL A 318 -4.22 22.65 7.66
N CYS A 319 -4.84 23.48 8.50
CA CYS A 319 -4.14 24.11 9.62
C CYS A 319 -4.01 23.09 10.75
N MET A 320 -2.82 22.50 10.91
CA MET A 320 -2.51 21.61 12.03
C MET A 320 -2.11 22.45 13.25
N TYR A 321 -2.79 22.25 14.38
CA TYR A 321 -2.30 22.64 15.71
C TYR A 321 -2.36 21.39 16.58
N ASP A 322 -1.23 20.98 17.15
CA ASP A 322 -1.12 19.85 18.10
C ASP A 322 -1.60 18.46 17.60
N GLY A 323 -1.27 18.11 16.35
CA GLY A 323 -1.45 16.73 15.85
C GLY A 323 -2.90 16.29 15.61
N GLN A 324 -3.85 17.23 15.55
CA GLN A 324 -5.24 16.99 15.14
C GLN A 324 -5.56 17.80 13.87
N ALA A 325 -6.27 17.17 12.93
CA ALA A 325 -6.72 17.76 11.67
C ALA A 325 -7.82 18.81 11.90
N TYR A 326 -7.74 19.96 11.23
CA TYR A 326 -8.79 20.98 11.20
C TYR A 326 -9.18 21.30 9.76
N ASP A 327 -10.48 21.26 9.45
CA ASP A 327 -11.01 21.64 8.14
C ASP A 327 -11.09 23.17 7.99
N GLY A 328 -10.53 23.68 6.89
CA GLY A 328 -10.59 25.08 6.46
C GLY A 328 -11.93 25.53 5.87
N GLN A 329 -12.98 24.69 5.85
CA GLN A 329 -14.30 25.08 5.30
C GLN A 329 -15.08 26.14 6.09
N ALA A 330 -14.58 26.61 7.24
CA ALA A 330 -15.19 27.76 7.95
C ALA A 330 -14.70 29.14 7.49
N CYS A 331 -13.75 29.24 6.55
CA CYS A 331 -13.32 30.51 5.98
C CYS A 331 -13.89 30.72 4.57
N VAL A 332 -15.21 30.65 4.44
CA VAL A 332 -15.88 31.31 3.31
C VAL A 332 -15.83 32.81 3.58
N SER A 333 -15.07 33.49 2.72
CA SER A 333 -14.94 34.94 2.59
C SER A 333 -16.16 35.75 3.05
N VAL A 334 -16.04 36.46 4.18
CA VAL A 334 -16.77 37.72 4.33
C VAL A 334 -15.88 38.81 3.74
N SER A 335 -16.25 39.24 2.53
CA SER A 335 -15.71 40.42 1.87
C SER A 335 -15.56 41.58 2.85
N ALA A 336 -14.35 42.11 3.00
CA ALA A 336 -14.00 43.22 3.88
C ALA A 336 -14.53 44.59 3.41
N THR A 337 -15.80 44.67 2.98
CA THR A 337 -16.41 45.91 2.45
C THR A 337 -17.88 46.11 2.83
N HIS A 338 -18.43 45.39 3.82
CA HIS A 338 -19.82 45.63 4.25
C HIS A 338 -19.90 46.68 5.39
N PRO A 339 -20.67 47.78 5.28
CA PRO A 339 -20.65 48.91 6.23
C PRO A 339 -21.27 48.65 7.62
N LEU A 340 -21.57 47.40 7.99
CA LEU A 340 -22.30 47.08 9.23
C LEU A 340 -21.42 46.44 10.34
N CYS A 341 -20.13 46.26 10.12
CA CYS A 341 -19.21 45.66 11.11
C CYS A 341 -18.56 46.67 12.07
N LEU A 342 -19.14 47.85 12.29
CA LEU A 342 -18.51 48.87 13.16
C LEU A 342 -18.91 48.85 14.63
N HIS A 343 -19.92 48.09 15.06
CA HIS A 343 -20.28 48.03 16.49
C HIS A 343 -20.86 46.68 16.91
N ALA A 344 -20.02 45.81 17.47
CA ALA A 344 -20.46 44.77 18.42
C ALA A 344 -19.35 44.51 19.46
N PRO A 345 -19.62 44.59 20.77
CA PRO A 345 -18.67 44.28 21.82
C PRO A 345 -18.63 42.77 22.12
N ASP A 346 -17.41 42.29 22.40
CA ASP A 346 -16.97 40.97 22.88
C ASP A 346 -17.28 39.69 22.06
N PRO A 347 -16.25 38.84 21.81
CA PRO A 347 -16.44 37.55 21.16
C PRO A 347 -17.02 36.52 22.13
N LEU A 348 -18.18 35.97 21.81
CA LEU A 348 -18.69 34.74 22.43
C LEU A 348 -17.67 33.59 22.25
N PRO A 349 -17.52 32.69 23.25
CA PRO A 349 -16.58 31.58 23.14
C PRO A 349 -17.00 30.64 22.01
N ARG A 350 -16.10 30.40 21.07
CA ARG A 350 -16.29 29.42 19.98
C ARG A 350 -16.41 28.02 20.60
N PRO A 351 -17.34 27.18 20.15
CA PRO A 351 -17.44 25.80 20.61
C PRO A 351 -16.16 25.05 20.20
N LEU A 352 -15.49 24.47 21.19
CA LEU A 352 -14.40 23.52 21.00
C LEU A 352 -14.96 22.25 20.34
N CYS A 353 -14.86 22.16 19.01
CA CYS A 353 -15.13 20.93 18.29
C CYS A 353 -13.90 20.03 18.41
N HIS A 354 -13.93 19.07 19.35
CA HIS A 354 -12.87 18.08 19.58
C HIS A 354 -13.10 16.75 18.81
N SER A 355 -13.86 16.75 17.72
CA SER A 355 -13.98 15.57 16.88
C SER A 355 -12.91 15.59 15.80
N THR A 356 -11.92 14.73 15.94
CA THR A 356 -11.06 14.32 14.82
C THR A 356 -12.00 13.88 13.68
N PRO A 357 -11.85 14.39 12.44
CA PRO A 357 -12.75 14.04 11.35
C PRO A 357 -12.79 12.52 11.17
N ALA A 358 -13.97 11.98 10.85
CA ALA A 358 -14.06 10.58 10.46
C ALA A 358 -13.15 10.34 9.24
N PRO A 359 -12.43 9.20 9.19
CA PRO A 359 -11.52 8.92 8.09
C PRO A 359 -12.29 8.90 6.76
N PRO A 360 -11.71 9.46 5.68
CA PRO A 360 -12.39 9.54 4.39
C PRO A 360 -12.69 8.13 3.88
N PRO A 361 -13.86 7.90 3.26
CA PRO A 361 -14.19 6.60 2.72
C PRO A 361 -13.21 6.23 1.60
N ARG A 362 -12.94 4.92 1.46
CA ARG A 362 -12.11 4.41 0.37
C ARG A 362 -12.71 4.82 -0.98
N PRO A 363 -11.95 5.48 -1.87
CA PRO A 363 -12.43 5.82 -3.19
C PRO A 363 -12.65 4.55 -4.03
N LEU A 364 -13.79 4.46 -4.70
CA LEU A 364 -14.12 3.39 -5.63
C LEU A 364 -14.32 3.95 -7.04
N CYS A 365 -14.08 3.09 -8.03
CA CYS A 365 -14.35 3.44 -9.43
C CYS A 365 -15.85 3.69 -9.63
N THR A 366 -16.18 4.82 -10.26
CA THR A 366 -17.57 5.21 -10.58
C THR A 366 -17.88 5.16 -12.07
N CYS A 367 -16.85 5.00 -12.92
CA CYS A 367 -17.02 4.96 -14.38
C CYS A 367 -17.07 3.53 -14.96
N GLY A 368 -16.78 2.50 -14.16
CA GLY A 368 -16.68 1.09 -14.57
C GLY A 368 -15.42 0.74 -15.39
N ILE A 369 -14.78 1.71 -16.04
CA ILE A 369 -13.59 1.51 -16.87
C ILE A 369 -12.43 0.94 -16.04
N HIS A 370 -12.15 1.51 -14.86
CA HIS A 370 -11.05 1.04 -14.00
C HIS A 370 -11.34 -0.28 -13.29
N CYS A 371 -12.57 -0.78 -13.34
CA CYS A 371 -12.90 -2.15 -12.90
C CYS A 371 -12.74 -3.17 -14.03
N LEU A 372 -12.88 -2.75 -15.29
CA LEU A 372 -12.84 -3.63 -16.45
C LEU A 372 -11.43 -3.75 -17.04
N TRP A 373 -10.68 -2.65 -17.08
CA TRP A 373 -9.37 -2.58 -17.72
C TRP A 373 -8.27 -2.39 -16.68
N GLY A 374 -7.32 -3.33 -16.67
CA GLY A 374 -6.07 -3.15 -15.91
C GLY A 374 -5.23 -2.01 -16.45
N HIS A 375 -4.31 -1.52 -15.62
CA HIS A 375 -3.44 -0.37 -15.91
C HIS A 375 -2.69 -0.46 -17.24
N GLY A 376 -2.16 -1.65 -17.58
CA GLY A 376 -1.48 -1.87 -18.87
C GLY A 376 -2.39 -1.67 -20.09
N ARG A 377 -3.69 -1.98 -19.97
CA ARG A 377 -4.66 -1.74 -21.06
C ARG A 377 -4.96 -0.26 -21.20
N ILE A 378 -5.09 0.48 -20.09
CA ILE A 378 -5.28 1.94 -20.11
C ILE A 378 -4.07 2.61 -20.79
N ILE A 379 -2.84 2.22 -20.43
CA ILE A 379 -1.61 2.70 -21.09
C ILE A 379 -1.65 2.40 -22.58
N GLN A 380 -1.97 1.16 -22.98
CA GLN A 380 -2.04 0.77 -24.38
C GLN A 380 -3.02 1.65 -25.18
N LEU A 381 -4.20 1.92 -24.61
CA LEU A 381 -5.20 2.80 -25.22
C LEU A 381 -4.71 4.24 -25.38
N ASN A 382 -3.78 4.68 -24.53
CA ASN A 382 -3.18 6.01 -24.57
C ASN A 382 -2.01 6.16 -25.55
N ARG A 383 -1.34 5.07 -25.95
CA ARG A 383 -0.20 5.13 -26.89
C ARG A 383 -0.65 5.36 -28.34
N TYR A 384 -0.07 6.37 -28.98
CA TYR A 384 -0.42 6.74 -30.35
C TYR A 384 0.02 5.67 -31.35
N GLU A 385 1.22 5.13 -31.17
CA GLU A 385 1.83 4.14 -32.05
C GLU A 385 0.97 2.87 -32.15
N TRP A 386 0.36 2.46 -31.03
CA TRP A 386 -0.57 1.34 -31.00
C TRP A 386 -1.85 1.64 -31.77
N ARG A 387 -2.45 2.82 -31.56
CA ARG A 387 -3.67 3.24 -32.26
C ARG A 387 -3.43 3.39 -33.77
N GLU A 388 -2.28 3.94 -34.16
CA GLU A 388 -1.89 4.08 -35.56
C GLU A 388 -1.73 2.72 -36.23
N ALA A 389 -1.05 1.77 -35.59
CA ALA A 389 -0.87 0.42 -36.12
C ALA A 389 -2.21 -0.33 -36.26
N GLU A 390 -3.08 -0.28 -35.25
CA GLU A 390 -4.41 -0.89 -35.31
C GLU A 390 -5.30 -0.23 -36.37
N GLY A 391 -5.28 1.10 -36.47
CA GLY A 391 -6.02 1.85 -37.49
C GLY A 391 -5.57 1.50 -38.91
N ALA A 392 -4.25 1.46 -39.15
CA ALA A 392 -3.70 1.08 -40.46
C ALA A 392 -4.08 -0.36 -40.86
N ALA A 393 -4.11 -1.30 -39.89
CA ALA A 393 -4.54 -2.66 -40.13
C ALA A 393 -6.05 -2.74 -40.46
N ALA A 394 -6.90 -2.00 -39.73
CA ALA A 394 -8.33 -1.94 -39.99
C ALA A 394 -8.64 -1.34 -41.38
N ASP A 395 -7.94 -0.27 -41.76
CA ASP A 395 -8.06 0.35 -43.09
C ASP A 395 -7.64 -0.61 -44.21
N PHE A 396 -6.58 -1.40 -43.99
CA PHE A 396 -6.19 -2.44 -44.93
C PHE A 396 -7.29 -3.48 -45.12
N VAL A 397 -7.85 -4.02 -44.03
CA VAL A 397 -8.95 -5.00 -44.08
C VAL A 397 -10.16 -4.40 -44.80
N LYS A 398 -10.53 -3.15 -44.49
CA LYS A 398 -11.62 -2.44 -45.18
C LYS A 398 -11.39 -2.37 -46.69
N ARG A 399 -10.19 -1.96 -47.12
CA ARG A 399 -9.83 -1.91 -48.55
C ARG A 399 -9.92 -3.28 -49.22
N VAL A 400 -9.51 -4.36 -48.54
CA VAL A 400 -9.62 -5.73 -49.08
C VAL A 400 -11.09 -6.16 -49.23
N VAL A 401 -11.93 -5.86 -48.24
CA VAL A 401 -13.35 -6.23 -48.22
C VAL A 401 -14.16 -5.41 -49.24
N GLU A 402 -13.92 -4.11 -49.33
CA GLU A 402 -14.64 -3.20 -50.24
C GLU A 402 -14.12 -3.25 -51.68
N GLY A 403 -12.82 -3.55 -51.87
CA GLY A 403 -12.13 -3.48 -53.16
C GLY A 403 -11.96 -4.79 -53.91
N GLY A 404 -12.28 -5.95 -53.31
CA GLY A 404 -12.15 -7.27 -53.96
C GLY A 404 -10.72 -7.56 -54.46
N MET A 405 -9.87 -8.15 -53.62
CA MET A 405 -8.49 -8.58 -53.93
C MET A 405 -7.64 -7.51 -54.64
N VAL A 406 -6.88 -6.73 -53.86
CA VAL A 406 -5.76 -5.96 -54.42
C VAL A 406 -4.59 -6.93 -54.61
N GLU A 407 -4.25 -7.24 -55.87
CA GLU A 407 -2.97 -7.88 -56.22
C GLU A 407 -1.81 -6.93 -55.88
N GLY A 408 -0.79 -7.45 -55.18
CA GLY A 408 0.51 -6.80 -54.98
C GLY A 408 0.93 -6.65 -53.54
#